data_AF-X1GXW3-F1
#
_entry.id   AF-X1GXW3-F1
#
_cell.length_a   1.000
_cell.length_b   1.000
_cell.length_c   1.000
_cell.angle_alpha   90.00
_cell.angle_beta   90.00
_cell.angle_gamma   90.00
#
_symmetry.space_group_name_H-M   'P 1'
#
loop_
_entity.id
_entity.type
_entity.pdbx_description
1 polymer ?
#
loop_
_entity_poly.entity_id
_entity_poly.type
_entity_poly.pdbx_seq_one_letter_code
_entity_poly.pdbx_strand_id
1 'polypeptide(L)'
;GFGYSDPGNVGARYVCWGTTDAAEIEAGIHDFFDDADKSVVFYGPFVAPGDANLDRMVNLQDLIILANNWQQSPRAWAEGNFNCDEVVNLQDLIFLANEWGWEAAAGGGDVPEPVSLSLLALGACLALLRRRRA
;
A
#
# COMPACT_ATOMS: atom_id res chain seq x y z
N GLY A 1 -4.82 -4.50 14.26
CA GLY A 1 -5.69 -5.07 13.22
C GLY A 1 -6.49 -3.93 12.62
N PHE A 2 -6.32 -3.65 11.34
CA PHE A 2 -7.01 -2.55 10.66
C PHE A 2 -8.44 -2.99 10.37
N GLY A 3 -9.40 -2.42 11.11
CA GLY A 3 -10.82 -2.79 11.08
C GLY A 3 -11.55 -2.21 9.86
N TYR A 4 -12.38 -3.03 9.24
CA TYR A 4 -13.19 -2.80 8.04
C TYR A 4 -14.53 -2.17 8.35
N SER A 5 -14.56 -1.10 9.14
CA SER A 5 -15.82 -0.57 9.65
C SER A 5 -16.02 0.92 9.43
N ASP A 6 -15.25 1.54 8.53
CA ASP A 6 -15.53 2.91 8.11
C ASP A 6 -16.57 2.90 6.97
N PRO A 7 -17.82 3.34 7.22
CA PRO A 7 -18.86 3.40 6.20
C PRO A 7 -18.47 4.47 5.18
N GLY A 8 -17.90 4.03 4.06
CA GLY A 8 -17.42 4.91 2.99
C GLY A 8 -16.12 4.45 2.34
N ASN A 9 -15.40 3.50 2.96
CA ASN A 9 -14.14 3.01 2.40
C ASN A 9 -14.36 1.68 1.66
N VAL A 10 -14.24 1.69 0.33
CA VAL A 10 -14.18 0.46 -0.46
C VAL A 10 -12.79 -0.11 -0.25
N GLY A 11 -12.68 -1.35 0.23
CA GLY A 11 -11.39 -1.98 0.44
C GLY A 11 -10.66 -2.09 -0.90
N ALA A 12 -9.64 -1.24 -1.12
CA ALA A 12 -8.90 -1.14 -2.38
C ALA A 12 -8.30 -2.47 -2.85
N ARG A 13 -8.07 -3.43 -1.96
CA ARG A 13 -7.62 -4.79 -2.33
C ARG A 13 -8.58 -5.57 -3.25
N TYR A 14 -9.83 -5.13 -3.31
CA TYR A 14 -10.86 -5.74 -4.16
C TYR A 14 -11.17 -4.89 -5.40
N VAL A 15 -10.44 -3.78 -5.57
CA VAL A 15 -10.58 -2.89 -6.72
C VAL A 15 -9.42 -3.16 -7.65
N CYS A 16 -9.68 -3.93 -8.69
CA CYS A 16 -8.73 -4.12 -9.76
C CYS A 16 -8.92 -3.04 -10.82
N TRP A 17 -7.88 -2.27 -11.06
CA TRP A 17 -7.91 -1.18 -12.03
C TRP A 17 -7.55 -1.62 -13.45
N GLY A 18 -6.97 -2.81 -13.61
CA GLY A 18 -6.46 -3.32 -14.89
C GLY A 18 -5.27 -2.55 -15.47
N THR A 19 -4.79 -1.56 -14.72
CA THR A 19 -3.63 -0.73 -15.03
C THR A 19 -2.91 -0.38 -13.74
N THR A 20 -1.65 0.02 -13.90
CA THR A 20 -0.76 0.46 -12.82
C THR A 20 -0.34 1.90 -13.01
N ASP A 21 -0.78 2.52 -14.10
CA ASP A 21 -0.60 3.93 -14.34
C ASP A 21 -1.53 4.73 -13.43
N ALA A 22 -0.94 5.43 -12.46
CA ALA A 22 -1.67 6.26 -11.51
C ALA A 22 -2.54 7.33 -12.20
N ALA A 23 -2.10 7.86 -13.35
CA ALA A 23 -2.88 8.85 -14.09
C ALA A 23 -4.11 8.23 -14.74
N GLU A 24 -4.01 7.00 -15.25
CA GLU A 24 -5.17 6.27 -15.79
C GLU A 24 -6.17 5.92 -14.68
N ILE A 25 -5.67 5.54 -13.49
CA ILE A 25 -6.50 5.27 -12.32
C ILE A 25 -7.22 6.55 -11.86
N GLU A 26 -6.49 7.66 -11.70
CA GLU A 26 -7.04 8.96 -11.34
C GLU A 26 -8.13 9.43 -12.31
N ALA A 27 -7.86 9.32 -13.62
CA ALA A 27 -8.86 9.69 -14.63
C ALA A 27 -10.11 8.78 -14.62
N GLY A 28 -10.01 7.58 -14.05
CA GLY A 28 -11.12 6.65 -13.88
C GLY A 28 -11.97 6.90 -12.63
N ILE A 29 -11.51 7.72 -11.69
CA ILE A 29 -12.19 7.99 -10.42
C ILE A 29 -12.98 9.30 -10.54
N HIS A 30 -14.30 9.20 -10.65
CA HIS A 30 -15.16 10.39 -10.67
C HIS A 30 -15.44 10.92 -9.26
N ASP A 31 -14.60 11.84 -8.78
CA ASP A 31 -14.63 12.39 -7.42
C ASP A 31 -14.71 13.93 -7.36
N PHE A 32 -14.41 14.51 -6.19
CA PHE A 32 -14.41 15.95 -5.94
C PHE A 32 -13.60 16.77 -6.97
N PHE A 33 -12.53 16.20 -7.53
CA PHE A 33 -11.67 16.90 -8.48
C PHE A 33 -12.32 17.04 -9.87
N ASP A 34 -13.25 16.16 -10.21
CA ASP A 34 -14.08 16.25 -11.43
C ASP A 34 -15.41 16.97 -11.19
N ASP A 35 -16.04 16.72 -10.05
CA ASP A 35 -17.35 17.24 -9.65
C ASP A 35 -17.33 17.65 -8.18
N ALA A 36 -17.41 18.96 -7.92
CA ALA A 36 -17.33 19.53 -6.58
C ALA A 36 -18.47 19.10 -5.63
N ASP A 37 -19.55 18.48 -6.15
CA ASP A 37 -20.64 17.91 -5.34
C ASP A 37 -20.33 16.50 -4.80
N LYS A 38 -19.17 15.91 -5.16
CA LYS A 38 -18.71 14.59 -4.72
C LYS A 38 -17.75 14.67 -3.53
N SER A 39 -17.54 13.53 -2.87
CA SER A 39 -16.53 13.39 -1.81
C SER A 39 -15.14 13.15 -2.40
N VAL A 40 -14.09 13.59 -1.71
CA VAL A 40 -12.69 13.31 -2.09
C VAL A 40 -12.41 11.81 -1.90
N VAL A 41 -11.85 11.16 -2.92
CA VAL A 41 -11.42 9.76 -2.84
C VAL A 41 -9.89 9.72 -2.75
N PHE A 42 -9.38 9.02 -1.74
CA PHE A 42 -7.96 8.69 -1.66
C PHE A 42 -7.78 7.21 -1.97
N TYR A 43 -6.90 6.89 -2.90
CA TYR A 43 -6.50 5.53 -3.22
C TYR A 43 -4.98 5.40 -3.06
N GLY A 44 -4.52 4.17 -2.83
CA GLY A 44 -3.10 3.87 -2.75
C GLY A 44 -2.89 2.36 -2.89
N PRO A 45 -1.77 1.93 -3.48
CA PRO A 45 -1.48 0.51 -3.64
C PRO A 45 -1.28 -0.10 -2.24
N PHE A 46 -2.20 -0.97 -1.83
CA PHE A 46 -1.99 -1.82 -0.65
C PHE A 46 -1.02 -2.97 -0.97
N VAL A 47 -0.90 -3.30 -2.26
CA VAL A 47 -0.12 -4.40 -2.83
C VAL A 47 0.33 -3.96 -4.23
N ALA A 48 1.57 -4.26 -4.61
CA ALA A 48 2.03 -4.00 -5.96
C ALA A 48 1.46 -5.03 -6.96
N PRO A 49 1.15 -4.60 -8.19
CA PRO A 49 0.91 -5.48 -9.33
C PRO A 49 2.09 -6.46 -9.48
N GLY A 50 1.85 -7.76 -9.37
CA GLY A 50 2.94 -8.74 -9.32
C GLY A 50 3.06 -9.53 -8.03
N ASP A 51 2.49 -9.04 -6.92
CA ASP A 51 2.42 -9.78 -5.66
C ASP A 51 1.12 -10.62 -5.68
N ALA A 52 1.24 -11.87 -6.14
CA ALA A 52 0.13 -12.79 -6.30
C ALA A 52 -0.26 -13.44 -4.98
N ASN A 53 0.71 -13.70 -4.09
CA ASN A 53 0.46 -14.36 -2.81
C ASN A 53 0.07 -13.38 -1.68
N LEU A 54 0.09 -12.08 -1.96
CA LEU A 54 -0.19 -10.97 -1.05
C LEU A 54 0.75 -10.92 0.16
N ASP A 55 1.99 -11.38 0.00
CA ASP A 55 3.02 -11.38 1.05
C ASP A 55 3.76 -10.04 1.19
N ARG A 56 3.38 -9.05 0.37
CA ARG A 56 3.94 -7.70 0.28
C ARG A 56 5.32 -7.65 -0.37
N MET A 57 5.69 -8.66 -1.11
CA MET A 57 6.91 -8.70 -1.90
C MET A 57 6.57 -9.19 -3.31
N VAL A 58 7.27 -8.68 -4.32
CA VAL A 58 7.17 -9.21 -5.69
C VAL A 58 8.44 -9.99 -5.97
N ASN A 59 8.33 -11.31 -5.98
CA ASN A 59 9.50 -12.18 -6.06
C ASN A 59 9.25 -13.47 -6.87
N LEU A 60 10.15 -14.44 -6.72
CA LEU A 60 10.09 -15.71 -7.44
C LEU A 60 8.84 -16.53 -7.13
N GLN A 61 8.30 -16.46 -5.90
CA GLN A 61 7.06 -17.16 -5.56
C GLN A 61 5.89 -16.68 -6.43
N ASP A 62 5.78 -15.39 -6.69
CA ASP A 62 4.71 -14.83 -7.52
C ASP A 62 4.86 -15.24 -8.98
N LEU A 63 6.10 -15.23 -9.49
CA LEU A 63 6.38 -15.71 -10.85
C LEU A 63 6.01 -17.19 -11.02
N ILE A 64 6.23 -18.01 -10.00
CA ILE A 64 5.82 -19.43 -10.02
C ILE A 64 4.28 -19.54 -10.08
N ILE A 65 3.55 -18.71 -9.33
CA ILE A 65 2.08 -18.69 -9.37
C ILE A 65 1.58 -18.32 -10.76
N LEU A 66 2.12 -17.24 -11.34
CA LEU A 66 1.78 -16.81 -12.70
C LEU A 66 2.11 -17.90 -13.72
N ALA A 67 3.32 -18.48 -13.66
CA ALA A 67 3.75 -19.50 -14.61
C ALA A 67 2.89 -20.78 -14.55
N ASN A 68 2.44 -21.18 -13.36
CA ASN A 68 1.55 -22.34 -13.19
C ASN A 68 0.17 -22.13 -13.81
N ASN A 69 -0.26 -20.88 -13.96
CA ASN A 69 -1.56 -20.51 -14.51
C ASN A 69 -1.49 -19.95 -15.95
N TRP A 70 -0.33 -20.02 -16.58
CA TRP A 70 -0.09 -19.46 -17.91
C TRP A 70 -1.12 -19.93 -18.95
N GLN A 71 -1.71 -18.98 -19.68
CA GLN A 71 -2.76 -19.19 -20.70
C GLN A 71 -4.03 -19.87 -20.17
N GLN A 72 -4.25 -19.88 -18.86
CA GLN A 72 -5.48 -20.41 -18.27
C GLN A 72 -6.51 -19.31 -18.05
N SER A 73 -7.78 -19.72 -18.10
CA SER A 73 -8.94 -18.85 -17.94
C SER A 73 -10.12 -19.61 -17.33
N PRO A 74 -10.96 -18.97 -16.49
CA PRO A 74 -10.73 -17.66 -15.87
C PRO A 74 -9.66 -17.76 -14.77
N ARG A 75 -8.93 -16.67 -14.53
CA ARG A 75 -8.00 -16.56 -13.40
C ARG A 75 -8.21 -15.26 -12.63
N ALA A 76 -8.04 -15.31 -11.32
CA ALA A 76 -8.06 -14.16 -10.44
C ALA A 76 -6.65 -13.63 -10.17
N TRP A 77 -6.55 -12.47 -9.50
CA TRP A 77 -5.28 -11.87 -9.07
C TRP A 77 -4.33 -12.85 -8.39
N ALA A 78 -4.84 -13.61 -7.41
CA ALA A 78 -4.06 -14.58 -6.65
C ALA A 78 -3.59 -15.79 -7.47
N GLU A 79 -4.00 -15.87 -8.74
CA GLU A 79 -3.60 -16.88 -9.70
C GLU A 79 -2.66 -16.29 -10.77
N GLY A 80 -2.21 -15.04 -10.60
CA GLY A 80 -1.26 -14.36 -11.49
C GLY A 80 -1.90 -13.51 -12.58
N ASN A 81 -3.17 -13.16 -12.45
CA ASN A 81 -3.86 -12.23 -13.35
C ASN A 81 -3.91 -10.82 -12.75
N PHE A 82 -2.92 -10.00 -13.06
CA PHE A 82 -2.72 -8.67 -12.46
C PHE A 82 -3.43 -7.56 -13.23
N ASN A 83 -3.78 -7.80 -14.48
CA ASN A 83 -4.57 -6.85 -15.28
C ASN A 83 -6.09 -7.11 -15.18
N CYS A 84 -6.48 -8.17 -14.46
CA CYS A 84 -7.86 -8.61 -14.27
C CYS A 84 -8.65 -8.80 -15.57
N ASP A 85 -7.96 -9.26 -16.62
CA ASP A 85 -8.64 -9.83 -17.77
C ASP A 85 -9.13 -11.26 -17.43
N GLU A 86 -9.40 -12.12 -18.40
CA GLU A 86 -9.80 -13.50 -18.11
C GLU A 86 -8.63 -14.51 -18.20
N VAL A 87 -7.45 -14.09 -18.66
CA VAL A 87 -6.38 -14.98 -19.14
C VAL A 87 -5.02 -14.54 -18.65
N VAL A 88 -4.33 -15.38 -17.88
CA VAL A 88 -2.93 -15.12 -17.50
C VAL A 88 -2.02 -15.17 -18.73
N ASN A 89 -1.40 -14.05 -19.08
CA ASN A 89 -0.62 -13.91 -20.30
C ASN A 89 0.62 -12.99 -20.13
N LEU A 90 1.21 -12.61 -21.27
CA LEU A 90 2.42 -11.77 -21.29
C LEU A 90 2.20 -10.42 -20.59
N GLN A 91 1.00 -9.87 -20.62
CA GLN A 91 0.69 -8.61 -19.98
C GLN A 91 0.82 -8.71 -18.45
N ASP A 92 0.37 -9.80 -17.85
CA ASP A 92 0.56 -10.06 -16.42
C ASP A 92 2.04 -10.22 -16.05
N LEU A 93 2.81 -10.89 -16.92
CA LEU A 93 4.25 -11.02 -16.71
C LEU A 93 4.95 -9.67 -16.78
N ILE A 94 4.51 -8.75 -17.65
CA ILE A 94 5.03 -7.38 -17.72
C ILE A 94 4.73 -6.63 -16.42
N PHE A 95 3.52 -6.77 -15.85
CA PHE A 95 3.19 -6.17 -14.56
C PHE A 95 4.10 -6.68 -13.45
N LEU A 96 4.25 -8.00 -13.33
CA LEU A 96 5.15 -8.60 -12.35
C LEU A 96 6.60 -8.17 -12.54
N ALA A 97 7.09 -8.10 -13.78
CA ALA A 97 8.46 -7.72 -14.08
C ALA A 97 8.75 -6.25 -13.76
N ASN A 98 7.77 -5.36 -13.97
CA ASN A 98 7.91 -3.93 -13.66
C ASN A 98 8.04 -3.66 -12.16
N GLU A 99 7.41 -4.50 -11.34
CA GLU A 99 7.41 -4.37 -9.88
C GLU A 99 8.40 -5.34 -9.20
N TRP A 100 9.30 -5.99 -9.96
CA TRP A 100 10.20 -7.00 -9.40
C TRP A 100 11.08 -6.45 -8.28
N GLY A 101 11.07 -7.12 -7.13
CA GLY A 101 11.79 -6.68 -5.93
C GLY A 101 11.12 -5.54 -5.17
N TRP A 102 9.88 -5.16 -5.54
CA TRP A 102 9.06 -4.31 -4.70
C TRP A 102 8.80 -4.99 -3.37
N GLU A 103 8.90 -4.21 -2.29
CA GLU A 103 8.53 -4.63 -0.94
C GLU A 103 7.72 -3.49 -0.29
N ALA A 104 6.56 -3.81 0.30
CA ALA A 104 5.79 -2.79 1.00
C ALA A 104 6.59 -2.27 2.19
N ALA A 105 6.70 -0.95 2.33
CA ALA A 105 7.29 -0.34 3.50
C ALA A 105 6.59 -0.86 4.77
N ALA A 106 7.37 -1.38 5.72
CA ALA A 106 6.84 -1.76 7.02
C ALA A 106 6.17 -0.52 7.63
N GLY A 107 4.85 -0.56 7.78
CA GLY A 107 4.07 0.53 8.36
C GLY A 107 4.52 0.75 9.81
N GLY A 108 5.42 1.70 9.99
CA GLY A 108 6.11 1.93 11.25
C GLY A 108 7.33 2.80 11.00
N GLY A 109 7.10 4.04 10.58
CA GLY A 109 8.13 5.04 10.80
C GLY A 109 8.37 5.09 12.30
N ASP A 110 9.55 4.67 12.73
CA ASP A 110 10.06 4.97 14.08
C ASP A 110 10.07 6.49 14.20
N VAL A 111 8.94 7.07 14.58
CA VAL A 111 8.85 8.48 14.97
C VAL A 111 9.69 8.55 16.24
N PRO A 112 10.86 9.20 16.22
CA PRO A 112 11.66 9.33 17.42
C PRO A 112 10.78 10.01 18.46
N GLU A 113 10.59 9.37 19.62
CA GLU A 113 9.77 9.96 20.67
C GLU A 113 10.25 11.39 20.93
N PRO A 114 9.35 12.38 21.01
CA PRO A 114 9.76 13.77 21.12
C PRO A 114 10.57 13.96 22.40
N VAL A 115 11.86 14.30 22.26
CA VAL A 115 12.84 14.56 23.33
C VAL A 115 12.42 15.65 24.34
N SER A 116 11.25 16.27 24.13
CA SER A 116 10.54 17.14 25.05
C SER A 116 10.46 16.62 26.48
N LEU A 117 10.16 15.32 26.70
CA LEU A 117 10.11 14.75 28.06
C LEU A 117 11.50 14.68 28.71
N SER A 118 12.52 14.28 27.95
CA SER A 118 13.91 14.24 28.41
C SER A 118 14.43 15.64 28.75
N LEU A 119 14.10 16.65 27.93
CA LEU A 119 14.46 18.05 28.16
C LEU A 119 13.72 18.64 29.37
N LEU A 120 12.45 18.31 29.57
CA LEU A 120 11.68 18.75 30.74
C LEU A 120 12.25 18.14 32.03
N ALA A 121 12.60 16.85 32.01
CA ALA A 121 13.22 16.17 33.13
C ALA A 121 14.60 16.75 33.47
N LEU A 122 15.45 17.00 32.47
CA LEU A 122 16.75 17.66 32.66
C LEU A 122 16.59 19.09 33.21
N GLY A 123 15.63 19.86 32.68
CA GLY A 123 15.32 21.21 33.17
C GLY A 123 14.88 21.22 34.63
N ALA A 124 14.00 20.29 35.02
CA ALA A 124 13.54 20.13 36.39
C ALA A 124 14.70 19.72 37.32
N CYS A 125 15.55 18.78 36.90
CA CYS A 125 16.75 18.37 37.66
C CYS A 125 17.71 19.53 37.90
N LEU A 126 18.01 20.33 36.86
CA LEU A 126 18.90 21.49 36.97
C LEU A 126 18.31 22.58 37.88
N ALA A 127 16.99 22.83 37.81
CA ALA A 127 16.31 23.77 38.69
C ALA A 127 16.35 23.32 40.16
N LEU A 128 16.15 22.03 40.43
CA LEU A 128 16.24 21.46 41.78
C LEU A 128 17.67 21.51 42.33
N LEU A 129 18.69 21.24 41.51
CA LEU A 129 20.09 21.33 41.93
C LEU A 129 20.52 22.78 42.24
N ARG A 130 20.01 23.75 41.49
CA ARG A 130 20.27 25.18 41.74
C ARG A 130 19.65 25.65 43.06
N ARG A 131 18.48 25.12 43.42
CA ARG A 131 17.78 25.44 44.67
C ARG A 131 18.44 24.85 45.92
N ARG A 132 19.31 23.84 45.78
CA ARG A 132 20.10 23.26 46.89
C ARG A 132 21.43 23.99 47.13
N ARG A 133 21.83 24.90 46.23
CA ARG A 133 23.07 25.70 46.34
C ARG A 133 22.84 27.14 46.81
N ALA A 134 21.58 27.57 46.94
CA ALA A 134 21.18 28.81 47.59
C ALA A 134 20.69 28.49 49.00
#